data_AF-A0A182T3R4-F1
#
_entry.id   AF-A0A182T3R4-F1
#
_cell.length_a   1.000
_cell.length_b   1.000
_cell.length_c   1.000
_cell.angle_alpha   90.00
_cell.angle_beta   90.00
_cell.angle_gamma   90.00
#
_symmetry.space_group_name_H-M   'P 1'
#
loop_
_entity.id
_entity.type
_entity.pdbx_description
1 polymer ?
#
loop_
_entity_poly.entity_id
_entity_poly.type
_entity_poly.pdbx_seq_one_letter_code
_entity_poly.pdbx_strand_id
1 'polypeptide(L)'
;MKTSIYCRRLIDAGINSTLFADENNNSNTKGRSRHPALRPRGFDGGEGHVGTVRNFESQEEVVVVWDNGTAANYRCAGAYDLRILDSAPTGIKHEGTMCDTCRQQPIFGIRWKCAECNNYDLCSICYHSDKHHLRHRFHRITTPGGEKTLMEPRRKSKKIAVRGIYPGSRVVRGVDWQWEDQDGGNGRRGK
;
A
#
# COMPACT_ATOMS: atom_id res chain seq x y z
N MET A 1 -4.53 11.66 -15.84
CA MET A 1 -3.73 12.48 -14.90
C MET A 1 -3.30 11.58 -13.75
N LYS A 2 -2.00 11.24 -13.68
CA LYS A 2 -1.45 10.26 -12.73
C LYS A 2 -1.12 10.98 -11.43
N THR A 3 -2.02 10.98 -10.45
CA THR A 3 -1.74 11.44 -9.09
C THR A 3 -0.92 10.37 -8.36
N SER A 4 0.36 10.37 -8.68
CA SER A 4 1.39 9.72 -7.89
C SER A 4 1.61 10.55 -6.63
N ILE A 5 0.86 10.23 -5.60
CA ILE A 5 0.85 10.98 -4.36
C ILE A 5 2.09 10.59 -3.54
N TYR A 6 3.03 11.54 -3.48
CA TYR A 6 3.87 11.91 -2.34
C TYR A 6 4.15 10.79 -1.31
N CYS A 7 5.13 9.93 -1.60
CA CYS A 7 5.87 9.19 -0.55
C CYS A 7 6.35 10.13 0.56
N ARG A 8 6.67 11.39 0.26
CA ARG A 8 7.35 12.28 1.20
C ARG A 8 6.53 12.73 2.41
N ARG A 9 5.19 12.74 2.37
CA ARG A 9 4.36 13.11 3.53
C ARG A 9 3.82 11.90 4.31
N LEU A 10 4.12 10.68 3.86
CA LEU A 10 3.66 9.47 4.52
C LEU A 10 4.64 8.95 5.60
N ILE A 11 5.88 9.47 5.64
CA ILE A 11 7.04 8.82 6.30
C ILE A 11 7.75 9.65 7.38
N ASP A 12 7.36 10.91 7.64
CA ASP A 12 7.88 11.64 8.82
C ASP A 12 7.48 10.96 10.17
N ALA A 13 6.70 9.87 10.13
CA ALA A 13 6.27 9.07 11.28
C ALA A 13 7.03 7.74 11.46
N GLY A 14 7.98 7.37 10.59
CA GLY A 14 8.88 6.23 10.83
C GLY A 14 8.25 4.82 10.87
N ILE A 15 7.13 4.56 10.18
CA ILE A 15 6.54 3.20 10.14
C ILE A 15 6.07 2.81 8.73
N ASN A 16 6.19 1.51 8.45
CA ASN A 16 5.81 0.70 7.30
C ASN A 16 4.49 1.10 6.60
N SER A 17 4.46 1.11 5.26
CA SER A 17 3.21 1.17 4.46
C SER A 17 3.10 -0.05 3.56
N THR A 18 1.88 -0.53 3.35
CA THR A 18 1.59 -1.65 2.45
C THR A 18 1.39 -1.11 1.03
N LEU A 19 2.18 -1.60 0.08
CA LEU A 19 2.19 -1.17 -1.31
C LEU A 19 1.94 -2.35 -2.26
N PHE A 20 1.62 -2.03 -3.52
CA PHE A 20 1.66 -2.96 -4.65
C PHE A 20 2.30 -2.29 -5.88
N ALA A 21 2.83 -3.08 -6.81
CA ALA A 21 3.51 -2.55 -8.00
C ALA A 21 2.55 -1.87 -8.99
N ASP A 22 2.97 -0.77 -9.64
CA ASP A 22 2.17 -0.07 -10.66
C ASP A 22 2.46 -0.59 -12.08
N GLU A 23 1.75 -1.63 -12.52
CA GLU A 23 1.94 -2.22 -13.86
C GLU A 23 1.52 -1.32 -15.04
N ASN A 24 0.77 -0.23 -14.81
CA ASN A 24 0.25 0.65 -15.88
C ASN A 24 1.26 1.71 -16.36
N ASN A 25 2.48 1.74 -15.82
CA ASN A 25 3.53 2.62 -16.31
C ASN A 25 4.36 1.88 -17.37
N ASN A 26 3.99 2.06 -18.65
CA ASN A 26 4.61 1.48 -19.85
C ASN A 26 6.05 1.97 -20.13
N SER A 27 6.91 1.89 -19.13
CA SER A 27 8.36 2.04 -19.24
C SER A 27 9.01 1.35 -18.04
N ASN A 28 9.16 0.02 -18.12
CA ASN A 28 9.88 -0.78 -17.11
C ASN A 28 9.49 -0.47 -15.65
N THR A 29 8.53 -1.17 -15.07
CA THR A 29 8.36 -1.34 -13.61
C THR A 29 9.52 -2.10 -12.95
N LYS A 30 10.72 -2.03 -13.54
CA LYS A 30 11.89 -2.79 -13.15
C LYS A 30 12.54 -2.08 -11.98
N GLY A 31 12.28 -2.57 -10.77
CA GLY A 31 13.11 -2.25 -9.61
C GLY A 31 14.59 -2.41 -9.97
N ARG A 32 15.44 -1.48 -9.52
CA ARG A 32 16.89 -1.57 -9.74
C ARG A 32 17.47 -2.47 -8.65
N SER A 33 18.06 -3.60 -9.04
CA SER A 33 18.94 -4.36 -8.15
C SER A 33 20.37 -3.81 -8.28
N ARG A 34 21.14 -3.80 -7.17
CA ARG A 34 22.58 -3.45 -7.19
C ARG A 34 23.46 -4.49 -7.91
N HIS A 35 22.87 -5.58 -8.44
CA HIS A 35 23.58 -6.65 -9.14
C HIS A 35 23.02 -6.85 -10.56
N PRO A 36 23.76 -6.44 -11.62
CA PRO A 36 23.30 -6.49 -13.01
C PRO A 36 22.95 -7.87 -13.57
N ALA A 37 23.29 -8.96 -12.87
CA ALA A 37 23.18 -10.34 -13.36
C ALA A 37 21.89 -11.08 -12.94
N LEU A 38 21.03 -10.52 -12.11
CA LEU A 38 19.76 -11.15 -11.70
C LEU A 38 18.59 -10.29 -12.19
N ARG A 39 18.19 -10.49 -13.46
CA ARG A 39 17.00 -9.85 -14.06
C ARG A 39 15.98 -10.90 -14.52
N PRO A 40 15.12 -11.44 -13.65
CA PRO A 40 13.89 -12.08 -14.09
C PRO A 40 12.67 -11.18 -13.86
N ARG A 41 11.61 -11.41 -14.64
CA ARG A 41 10.25 -10.95 -14.35
C ARG A 41 9.81 -11.58 -13.01
N GLY A 42 9.19 -10.81 -12.10
CA GLY A 42 8.51 -11.38 -10.92
C GLY A 42 9.13 -11.15 -9.53
N PHE A 43 9.86 -10.04 -9.29
CA PHE A 43 10.34 -9.70 -7.93
C PHE A 43 9.22 -9.43 -6.93
N ASP A 44 8.10 -8.87 -7.39
CA ASP A 44 6.91 -8.62 -6.57
C ASP A 44 6.03 -9.86 -6.40
N GLY A 45 6.24 -10.93 -7.19
CA GLY A 45 5.34 -12.08 -7.25
C GLY A 45 4.19 -11.94 -8.27
N GLY A 46 4.08 -10.81 -8.96
CA GLY A 46 3.06 -10.50 -9.98
C GLY A 46 1.85 -9.71 -9.49
N GLU A 47 0.95 -9.32 -10.40
CA GLU A 47 -0.19 -8.41 -10.16
C GLU A 47 -0.96 -8.72 -8.86
N GLY A 48 -1.05 -7.71 -7.99
CA GLY A 48 -1.77 -7.75 -6.73
C GLY A 48 -0.99 -8.27 -5.53
N HIS A 49 0.26 -8.72 -5.71
CA HIS A 49 1.13 -9.00 -4.56
C HIS A 49 1.50 -7.72 -3.83
N VAL A 50 1.65 -7.83 -2.51
CA VAL A 50 1.99 -6.69 -1.65
C VAL A 50 3.36 -6.81 -1.04
N GLY A 51 3.90 -5.65 -0.72
CA GLY A 51 5.13 -5.49 0.00
C GLY A 51 5.06 -4.33 0.97
N THR A 52 6.06 -4.28 1.83
CA THR A 52 6.20 -3.28 2.87
C THR A 52 7.36 -2.35 2.55
N VAL A 53 7.13 -1.04 2.62
CA VAL A 53 8.22 -0.06 2.59
C VAL A 53 9.11 -0.26 3.80
N ARG A 54 10.40 -0.55 3.57
CA ARG A 54 11.40 -0.74 4.61
C ARG A 54 12.06 0.59 4.99
N ASN A 55 12.64 1.28 4.01
CA ASN A 55 13.33 2.55 4.21
C ASN A 55 13.45 3.32 2.89
N PHE A 56 13.80 4.61 2.98
CA PHE A 56 14.15 5.45 1.84
C PHE A 56 15.66 5.55 1.75
N GLU A 57 16.24 5.21 0.59
CA GLU A 57 17.67 5.44 0.33
C GLU A 57 17.91 6.91 -0.04
N SER A 58 16.91 7.56 -0.66
CA SER A 58 16.94 8.98 -1.00
C SER A 58 15.52 9.53 -1.16
N GLN A 59 15.40 10.80 -1.57
CA GLN A 59 14.09 11.39 -1.90
C GLN A 59 13.46 10.80 -3.19
N GLU A 60 14.24 10.04 -3.97
CA GLU A 60 13.83 9.49 -5.26
C GLU A 60 13.77 7.95 -5.28
N GLU A 61 14.32 7.29 -4.25
CA GLU A 61 14.46 5.83 -4.18
C GLU A 61 14.01 5.27 -2.83
N VAL A 62 13.20 4.22 -2.89
CA VAL A 62 12.62 3.52 -1.73
C VAL A 62 12.90 2.03 -1.81
N VAL A 63 13.23 1.41 -0.67
CA VAL A 63 13.41 -0.04 -0.51
C VAL A 63 12.09 -0.66 -0.07
N VAL A 64 11.65 -1.69 -0.77
CA VAL A 64 10.46 -2.49 -0.43
C VAL A 64 10.89 -3.92 -0.17
N VAL A 65 10.37 -4.50 0.91
CA VAL A 65 10.41 -5.94 1.18
C VAL A 65 9.04 -6.50 0.83
N TRP A 66 8.97 -7.29 -0.23
CA TRP A 66 7.77 -8.00 -0.65
C TRP A 66 7.48 -9.15 0.30
N ASP A 67 6.20 -9.51 0.41
CA ASP A 67 5.72 -10.56 1.30
C ASP A 67 6.28 -11.96 0.95
N ASN A 68 6.79 -12.13 -0.27
CA ASN A 68 7.51 -13.33 -0.70
C ASN A 68 8.97 -13.40 -0.18
N GLY A 69 9.43 -12.37 0.55
CA GLY A 69 10.78 -12.23 1.10
C GLY A 69 11.77 -11.45 0.23
N THR A 70 11.39 -11.10 -1.01
CA THR A 70 12.25 -10.34 -1.92
C THR A 70 12.36 -8.88 -1.48
N ALA A 71 13.59 -8.37 -1.37
CA ALA A 71 13.84 -6.94 -1.17
C ALA A 71 14.37 -6.29 -2.46
N ALA A 72 13.86 -5.12 -2.82
CA ALA A 72 14.31 -4.38 -4.00
C ALA A 72 14.07 -2.86 -3.87
N ASN A 73 14.80 -2.09 -4.67
CA ASN A 73 14.68 -0.63 -4.72
C ASN A 73 13.79 -0.18 -5.88
N TYR A 74 13.00 0.87 -5.64
CA TYR A 74 11.99 1.39 -6.56
C TYR A 74 12.02 2.92 -6.62
N ARG A 75 11.57 3.48 -7.75
CA ARG A 75 11.50 4.94 -7.95
C ARG A 75 10.24 5.52 -7.31
N CYS A 76 10.40 6.62 -6.60
CA CYS A 76 9.29 7.36 -5.98
C CYS A 76 9.30 8.87 -6.28
N ALA A 77 10.11 9.33 -7.24
CA ALA A 77 10.12 10.70 -7.75
C ALA A 77 10.42 10.71 -9.26
N GLY A 78 9.79 11.64 -9.99
CA GLY A 78 9.85 11.75 -11.45
C GLY A 78 9.10 10.62 -12.17
N ALA A 79 9.47 9.37 -11.89
CA ALA A 79 8.72 8.17 -12.19
C ALA A 79 8.31 7.46 -10.89
N TYR A 80 7.21 6.73 -10.96
CA TYR A 80 6.64 6.04 -9.81
C TYR A 80 6.37 4.58 -10.19
N ASP A 81 6.99 3.66 -9.43
CA ASP A 81 6.89 2.22 -9.68
C ASP A 81 5.87 1.52 -8.77
N LEU A 82 5.35 2.23 -7.76
CA LEU A 82 4.54 1.67 -6.67
C LEU A 82 3.26 2.46 -6.44
N ARG A 83 2.24 1.78 -5.93
CA ARG A 83 0.97 2.36 -5.45
C ARG A 83 0.77 2.00 -3.99
N ILE A 84 0.22 2.95 -3.24
CA ILE A 84 -0.17 2.73 -1.84
C ILE A 84 -1.48 1.95 -1.80
N LEU A 85 -1.44 0.79 -1.15
CA LEU A 85 -2.64 0.03 -0.80
C LEU A 85 -3.19 0.49 0.54
N ASP A 86 -2.32 0.54 1.55
CA ASP A 86 -2.68 0.93 2.90
C ASP A 86 -1.54 1.71 3.56
N SER A 87 -1.87 2.90 4.06
CA SER A 87 -0.96 3.74 4.85
C SER A 87 -1.34 3.80 6.33
N ALA A 88 -2.35 3.04 6.78
CA ALA A 88 -2.69 2.98 8.20
C ALA A 88 -1.51 2.58 9.10
N PRO A 89 -0.64 1.61 8.72
CA PRO A 89 0.48 1.23 9.58
C PRO A 89 1.52 2.35 9.72
N THR A 90 1.53 3.38 8.88
CA THR A 90 2.44 4.54 9.06
C THR A 90 2.03 5.45 10.24
N GLY A 91 0.86 5.23 10.83
CA GLY A 91 0.31 6.06 11.92
C GLY A 91 -0.44 7.31 11.45
N ILE A 92 -0.52 7.56 10.14
CA ILE A 92 -1.27 8.70 9.60
C ILE A 92 -2.76 8.53 9.87
N LYS A 93 -3.40 9.61 10.29
CA LYS A 93 -4.81 9.62 10.69
C LYS A 93 -5.47 10.95 10.43
N HIS A 94 -6.76 10.91 10.13
CA HIS A 94 -7.60 12.08 9.92
C HIS A 94 -8.45 12.35 11.18
N GLU A 95 -7.96 13.23 12.04
CA GLU A 95 -8.67 13.62 13.26
C GLU A 95 -10.06 14.20 12.98
N GLY A 96 -11.01 13.96 13.88
CA GLY A 96 -12.40 14.42 13.74
C GLY A 96 -13.19 13.72 12.62
N THR A 97 -12.71 12.58 12.13
CA THR A 97 -13.41 11.79 11.09
C THR A 97 -13.75 10.39 11.59
N MET A 98 -14.81 9.80 11.05
CA MET A 98 -15.25 8.45 11.39
C MET A 98 -15.61 7.73 10.10
N CYS A 99 -15.24 6.45 9.97
CA CYS A 99 -15.75 5.62 8.90
C CYS A 99 -17.23 5.29 9.16
N ASP A 100 -18.13 5.69 8.26
CA ASP A 100 -19.58 5.52 8.45
C ASP A 100 -20.04 4.06 8.38
N THR A 101 -19.18 3.15 7.91
CA THR A 101 -19.51 1.72 7.88
C THR A 101 -18.99 0.96 9.10
N CYS A 102 -17.69 1.02 9.40
CA CYS A 102 -17.09 0.23 10.49
C CYS A 102 -16.88 1.03 11.78
N ARG A 103 -17.24 2.32 11.81
CA ARG A 103 -17.10 3.21 12.97
C ARG A 103 -15.66 3.46 13.44
N GLN A 104 -14.64 3.09 12.65
CA GLN A 104 -13.26 3.45 12.95
C GLN A 104 -13.12 4.97 13.09
N GLN A 105 -12.58 5.42 14.23
CA GLN A 105 -12.40 6.82 14.57
C GLN A 105 -11.10 7.01 15.37
N PRO A 106 -10.17 7.87 14.93
CA PRO A 106 -10.16 8.54 13.63
C PRO A 106 -9.96 7.55 12.47
N ILE A 107 -10.21 7.96 11.23
CA ILE A 107 -9.83 7.16 10.06
C ILE A 107 -8.29 7.15 9.97
N PHE A 108 -7.68 5.96 10.05
CA PHE A 108 -6.24 5.75 9.83
C PHE A 108 -5.95 5.47 8.35
N GLY A 109 -4.81 5.94 7.88
CA GLY A 109 -4.38 5.85 6.48
C GLY A 109 -5.18 6.78 5.57
N ILE A 110 -5.54 6.27 4.38
CA ILE A 110 -6.28 7.04 3.36
C ILE A 110 -7.74 7.20 3.77
N ARG A 111 -8.21 8.46 3.78
CA ARG A 111 -9.64 8.79 3.91
C ARG A 111 -10.32 8.83 2.55
N TRP A 112 -11.44 8.13 2.43
CA TRP A 112 -12.27 8.10 1.22
C TRP A 112 -13.59 8.82 1.49
N LYS A 113 -13.68 10.09 1.06
CA LYS A 113 -14.87 10.91 1.25
C LYS A 113 -15.82 10.79 0.06
N CYS A 114 -17.06 10.38 0.27
CA CYS A 114 -18.06 10.34 -0.81
C CYS A 114 -18.26 11.76 -1.38
N ALA A 115 -18.26 11.88 -2.71
CA ALA A 115 -18.47 13.16 -3.39
C ALA A 115 -19.95 13.50 -3.60
N GLU A 116 -20.84 12.53 -3.39
CA GLU A 116 -22.28 12.62 -3.69
C GLU A 116 -23.15 12.66 -2.43
N CYS A 117 -22.63 12.15 -1.30
CA CYS A 117 -23.34 12.16 -0.03
C CYS A 117 -22.78 13.23 0.91
N ASN A 118 -23.66 13.88 1.66
CA ASN A 118 -23.24 14.80 2.69
C ASN A 118 -22.57 14.04 3.84
N ASN A 119 -21.40 14.53 4.29
CA ASN A 119 -20.63 14.01 5.41
C ASN A 119 -20.48 12.47 5.47
N TYR A 120 -20.23 11.81 4.34
CA TYR A 120 -20.01 10.36 4.30
C TYR A 120 -18.55 10.01 3.97
N ASP A 121 -17.92 9.21 4.80
CA ASP A 121 -16.50 8.88 4.80
C ASP A 121 -16.28 7.38 5.04
N LEU A 122 -15.31 6.80 4.33
CA LEU A 122 -14.88 5.42 4.50
C LEU A 122 -13.37 5.35 4.76
N CYS A 123 -12.96 4.37 5.58
CA CYS A 123 -11.56 3.93 5.63
C CYS A 123 -11.22 3.04 4.42
N SER A 124 -9.93 2.80 4.15
CA SER A 124 -9.48 1.95 3.03
C SER A 124 -10.10 0.55 3.04
N ILE A 125 -10.21 -0.08 4.21
CA ILE A 125 -10.81 -1.41 4.33
C ILE A 125 -12.25 -1.41 3.81
N CYS A 126 -13.08 -0.46 4.26
CA CYS A 126 -14.48 -0.37 3.82
C CYS A 126 -14.60 0.06 2.36
N TYR A 127 -13.74 0.98 1.90
CA TYR A 127 -13.72 1.42 0.51
C TYR A 127 -13.40 0.27 -0.46
N HIS A 128 -12.39 -0.55 -0.16
CA HIS A 128 -11.98 -1.69 -0.99
C HIS A 128 -12.85 -2.95 -0.78
N SER A 129 -13.60 -3.02 0.32
CA SER A 129 -14.62 -4.06 0.58
C SER A 129 -15.99 -3.71 0.02
N ASP A 130 -16.05 -2.80 -0.97
CA ASP A 130 -17.26 -2.43 -1.70
C ASP A 130 -18.41 -1.94 -0.81
N LYS A 131 -18.09 -1.35 0.35
CA LYS A 131 -19.07 -0.69 1.20
C LYS A 131 -19.52 0.63 0.58
N HIS A 132 -20.75 1.03 0.88
CA HIS A 132 -21.45 2.16 0.26
C HIS A 132 -21.72 1.97 -1.25
N HIS A 133 -22.48 2.88 -1.87
CA HIS A 133 -22.85 2.78 -3.27
C HIS A 133 -21.62 2.79 -4.21
N LEU A 134 -21.49 1.75 -5.04
CA LEU A 134 -20.38 1.61 -6.00
C LEU A 134 -20.48 2.56 -7.20
N ARG A 135 -21.64 3.19 -7.39
CA ARG A 135 -21.85 4.23 -8.40
C ARG A 135 -21.37 5.60 -7.94
N HIS A 136 -21.23 5.82 -6.63
CA HIS A 136 -20.77 7.09 -6.10
C HIS A 136 -19.27 7.25 -6.31
N ARG A 137 -18.87 8.45 -6.71
CA ARG A 137 -17.47 8.89 -6.75
C ARG A 137 -16.99 9.26 -5.36
N PHE A 138 -15.68 9.13 -5.15
CA PHE A 138 -15.04 9.44 -3.89
C PHE A 138 -13.88 10.38 -4.11
N HIS A 139 -13.65 11.28 -3.15
CA HIS A 139 -12.40 11.99 -2.99
C HIS A 139 -11.45 11.10 -2.19
N ARG A 140 -10.29 10.78 -2.79
CA ARG A 140 -9.16 10.20 -2.09
C ARG A 140 -8.38 11.31 -1.39
N ILE A 141 -8.24 11.21 -0.07
CA ILE A 141 -7.50 12.15 0.77
C ILE A 141 -6.42 11.35 1.48
N THR A 142 -5.18 11.43 1.01
CA THR A 142 -4.09 10.54 1.45
C THR A 142 -3.43 10.98 2.75
N THR A 143 -3.37 12.29 3.00
CA THR A 143 -2.82 12.86 4.25
C THR A 143 -3.75 13.95 4.77
N PRO A 144 -3.74 14.23 6.09
CA PRO A 144 -4.38 15.43 6.64
C PRO A 144 -3.88 16.69 5.93
N GLY A 145 -4.80 17.60 5.57
CA GLY A 145 -4.48 18.82 4.81
C GLY A 145 -3.96 18.58 3.38
N GLY A 146 -3.95 17.34 2.89
CA GLY A 146 -3.57 17.01 1.53
C GLY A 146 -4.64 17.36 0.50
N GLU A 147 -4.24 17.40 -0.78
CA GLU A 147 -5.16 17.62 -1.90
C GLU A 147 -6.17 16.46 -2.02
N LYS A 148 -7.41 16.80 -2.37
CA LYS A 148 -8.48 15.82 -2.61
C LYS A 148 -8.46 15.41 -4.08
N THR A 149 -8.17 14.15 -4.37
CA THR A 149 -8.27 13.62 -5.74
C THR A 149 -9.65 13.00 -5.96
N LEU A 150 -10.42 13.50 -6.92
CA LEU A 150 -11.69 12.86 -7.30
C LEU A 150 -11.41 11.56 -8.09
N MET A 151 -12.08 10.48 -7.68
CA MET A 151 -11.93 9.14 -8.25
C MET A 151 -13.14 8.75 -9.10
N GLU A 152 -12.91 7.92 -10.11
CA GLU A 152 -13.98 7.30 -10.89
C GLU A 152 -14.82 6.34 -10.03
N PRO A 153 -16.11 6.11 -10.39
CA PRO A 153 -16.97 5.17 -9.68
C PRO A 153 -16.39 3.75 -9.64
N ARG A 154 -16.36 3.15 -8.45
CA ARG A 154 -15.82 1.78 -8.23
C ARG A 154 -16.48 0.72 -9.11
N ARG A 155 -17.77 0.85 -9.43
CA ARG A 155 -18.50 -0.10 -10.29
C ARG A 155 -17.85 -0.33 -11.66
N LYS A 156 -17.17 0.68 -12.21
CA LYS A 156 -16.53 0.61 -13.53
C LYS A 156 -15.03 0.28 -13.46
N SER A 157 -14.47 0.14 -12.27
CA SER A 157 -13.04 -0.04 -12.06
C SER A 157 -12.68 -1.53 -12.03
N LYS A 158 -11.52 -1.90 -12.61
CA LYS A 158 -10.97 -3.25 -12.44
C LYS A 158 -10.61 -3.45 -10.97
N LYS A 159 -11.14 -4.52 -10.36
CA LYS A 159 -10.77 -4.95 -9.01
C LYS A 159 -9.77 -6.10 -9.12
N ILE A 160 -8.64 -5.96 -8.43
CA ILE A 160 -7.58 -6.96 -8.40
C ILE A 160 -7.57 -7.56 -6.99
N ALA A 161 -7.46 -8.88 -6.90
CA ALA A 161 -7.30 -9.57 -5.63
C ALA A 161 -5.89 -9.33 -5.09
N VAL A 162 -5.82 -8.92 -3.83
CA VAL A 162 -4.55 -8.67 -3.16
C VAL A 162 -3.98 -9.99 -2.63
N ARG A 163 -2.66 -10.20 -2.75
CA ARG A 163 -1.94 -11.43 -2.35
C ARG A 163 -0.73 -11.08 -1.47
N GLY A 164 -0.47 -11.87 -0.44
CA GLY A 164 0.59 -11.57 0.54
C GLY A 164 0.35 -12.28 1.87
N ILE A 165 0.85 -11.71 2.95
CA ILE A 165 0.74 -12.17 4.33
C ILE A 165 -0.64 -11.77 4.88
N TYR A 166 -1.65 -12.57 4.53
CA TYR A 166 -3.03 -12.45 5.01
C TYR A 166 -3.45 -13.69 5.82
N PRO A 167 -4.58 -13.65 6.57
CA PRO A 167 -5.05 -14.81 7.32
C PRO A 167 -5.10 -16.09 6.47
N GLY A 168 -4.46 -17.15 6.96
CA GLY A 168 -4.36 -18.44 6.27
C GLY A 168 -3.11 -18.63 5.41
N SER A 169 -2.28 -17.60 5.26
CA SER A 169 -0.99 -17.68 4.56
C SER A 169 0.00 -18.54 5.34
N ARG A 170 0.89 -19.25 4.62
CA ARG A 170 1.99 -20.00 5.24
C ARG A 170 3.24 -19.13 5.22
N VAL A 171 3.86 -18.91 6.37
CA VAL A 171 4.98 -17.98 6.52
C VAL A 171 6.19 -18.63 7.18
N VAL A 172 7.36 -18.04 6.97
CA VAL A 172 8.61 -18.31 7.72
C VAL A 172 9.11 -16.98 8.27
N ARG A 173 10.08 -17.00 9.19
CA ARG A 173 10.70 -15.76 9.69
C ARG A 173 11.22 -14.87 8.55
N GLY A 174 10.96 -13.57 8.66
CA GLY A 174 11.40 -12.57 7.68
C GLY A 174 12.81 -12.03 7.94
N VAL A 175 13.25 -11.11 7.07
CA VAL A 175 14.59 -10.49 7.14
C VAL A 175 14.84 -9.70 8.42
N ASP A 176 13.78 -9.15 9.04
CA ASP A 176 13.86 -8.36 10.27
C ASP A 176 13.50 -9.16 11.53
N TRP A 177 13.59 -10.50 11.47
CA TRP A 177 13.29 -11.35 12.62
C TRP A 177 14.31 -11.15 13.76
N GLN A 178 13.81 -10.83 14.95
CA GLN A 178 14.60 -10.59 16.16
C GLN A 178 14.05 -11.35 17.36
N TRP A 179 13.36 -12.48 17.11
CA TRP A 179 12.53 -13.16 18.11
C TRP A 179 13.05 -14.57 18.43
N GLU A 180 14.37 -14.74 18.49
CA GLU A 180 15.05 -16.00 18.78
C GLU A 180 14.48 -17.17 17.93
N ASP A 181 14.22 -18.32 18.53
CA ASP A 181 13.62 -19.48 17.87
C ASP A 181 12.17 -19.71 18.29
N GLN A 182 11.38 -18.63 18.46
CA GLN A 182 9.94 -18.76 18.72
C GLN A 182 9.18 -19.52 17.62
N ASP A 183 9.69 -19.51 16.39
CA ASP A 183 9.17 -20.30 15.27
C ASP A 183 9.72 -21.75 15.24
N GLY A 184 10.60 -22.13 16.19
CA GLY A 184 11.25 -23.44 16.26
C GLY A 184 12.48 -23.58 15.36
N GLY A 185 13.07 -22.46 14.93
CA GLY A 185 14.31 -22.41 14.14
C GLY A 185 14.10 -21.93 12.70
N ASN A 186 15.18 -21.43 12.09
CA ASN A 186 15.11 -20.84 10.75
C ASN A 186 14.52 -21.82 9.70
N GLY A 187 13.56 -21.33 8.91
CA GLY A 187 12.86 -22.10 7.88
C GLY A 187 11.65 -22.91 8.36
N ARG A 188 11.37 -22.93 9.67
CA ARG A 188 10.11 -23.48 10.18
C ARG A 188 8.92 -22.64 9.74
N ARG A 189 7.83 -23.32 9.39
CA ARG A 189 6.64 -22.70 8.80
C ARG A 189 5.53 -22.55 9.85
N GLY A 190 4.92 -21.37 9.88
CA GLY A 190 3.69 -21.07 10.61
C GLY A 190 2.50 -20.84 9.67
N LYS A 191 1.31 -20.70 10.27
CA LYS A 191 0.06 -20.31 9.61
C LYS A 191 -0.74 -19.38 10.52
#